data_AF-A0AAX3WDS3-F1
#
_entry.id   AF-A0AAX3WDS3-F1
#
_cell.length_a   1.000
_cell.length_b   1.000
_cell.length_c   1.000
_cell.angle_alpha   90.00
_cell.angle_beta   90.00
_cell.angle_gamma   90.00
#
_symmetry.space_group_name_H-M   'P 1'
#
loop_
_entity.id
_entity.type
_entity.pdbx_description
1 polymer ?
#
loop_
_entity_poly.entity_id
_entity_poly.type
_entity_poly.pdbx_seq_one_letter_code
_entity_poly.pdbx_strand_id
1 'polypeptide(L)' 'MSETTDQSAVEMRGLLRFAQGLGLDEETVREIYEAAGRDAMATGASDDTRMSEVRKRMLAAAQGG' A
#
# COMPACT_ATOMS: atom_id res chain seq x y z
N MET A 1 16.19 -11.02 -8.82
CA MET A 1 14.89 -10.44 -9.24
C MET A 1 13.69 -11.03 -8.48
N SER A 2 13.81 -12.17 -7.80
CA SER A 2 12.66 -12.83 -7.16
C SER A 2 12.29 -12.33 -5.76
N GLU A 3 13.26 -11.87 -4.95
CA GLU A 3 13.01 -11.43 -3.57
C GLU A 3 12.09 -10.20 -3.48
N THR A 4 12.29 -9.20 -4.35
CA THR A 4 11.45 -7.99 -4.38
C THR A 4 10.01 -8.29 -4.82
N THR A 5 9.83 -9.25 -5.73
CA THR A 5 8.50 -9.69 -6.18
C THR A 5 7.78 -10.51 -5.10
N ASP A 6 8.51 -11.38 -4.39
CA ASP A 6 7.97 -12.16 -3.28
C ASP A 6 7.58 -11.26 -2.10
N GLN A 7 8.44 -10.30 -1.75
CA GLN A 7 8.16 -9.30 -0.72
C GLN A 7 6.93 -8.47 -1.08
N SER A 8 6.83 -7.95 -2.30
CA SER A 8 5.67 -7.17 -2.75
C SER A 8 4.37 -7.99 -2.69
N ALA A 9 4.42 -9.28 -3.00
CA ALA A 9 3.25 -10.16 -2.91
C ALA A 9 2.82 -10.40 -1.45
N VAL A 10 3.78 -10.58 -0.53
CA VAL A 10 3.51 -10.70 0.92
C VAL A 10 2.92 -9.40 1.47
N GLU A 11 3.49 -8.24 1.09
CA GLU A 11 3.00 -6.92 1.48
C GLU A 11 1.56 -6.71 0.97
N MET A 12 1.31 -6.97 -0.31
CA MET A 12 -0.01 -6.82 -0.92
C MET A 12 -1.05 -7.71 -0.21
N ARG A 13 -0.70 -8.96 0.11
CA ARG A 13 -1.59 -9.87 0.84
C ARG A 13 -1.94 -9.35 2.24
N GLY A 14 -0.98 -8.74 2.93
CA GLY A 14 -1.19 -8.10 4.23
C GLY A 14 -2.10 -6.87 4.13
N LEU A 15 -1.86 -6.02 3.12
CA LEU A 15 -2.65 -4.83 2.86
C LEU A 15 -4.10 -5.16 2.50
N LEU A 16 -4.33 -6.16 1.65
CA LEU A 16 -5.69 -6.59 1.30
C LEU A 16 -6.46 -7.12 2.51
N ARG A 17 -5.81 -7.84 3.43
CA ARG A 17 -6.44 -8.24 4.70
C ARG A 17 -6.81 -7.04 5.57
N PHE A 18 -5.94 -6.04 5.63
CA PHE A 18 -6.21 -4.81 6.38
C PHE A 18 -7.36 -4.01 5.74
N ALA A 19 -7.35 -3.89 4.41
CA ALA A 19 -8.38 -3.22 3.60
C ALA A 19 -9.78 -3.81 3.80
N GLN A 20 -9.88 -5.13 3.92
CA GLN A 20 -11.15 -5.80 4.21
C GLN A 20 -11.80 -5.30 5.51
N GLY A 21 -11.00 -5.02 6.54
CA GLY A 21 -11.49 -4.43 7.79
C GLY A 21 -11.95 -2.97 7.65
N LEU A 22 -11.55 -2.30 6.57
CA LEU A 22 -11.91 -0.92 6.23
C LEU A 22 -13.00 -0.82 5.16
N GLY A 23 -13.44 -1.94 4.57
CA GLY A 23 -14.40 -1.96 3.47
C GLY A 23 -13.86 -1.49 2.13
N LEU A 24 -12.53 -1.44 1.95
CA LEU A 24 -11.89 -1.03 0.70
C LEU A 24 -11.75 -2.21 -0.26
N ASP A 25 -11.96 -1.95 -1.55
CA ASP A 25 -11.75 -2.92 -2.62
C ASP A 25 -10.26 -3.05 -3.01
N GLU A 26 -9.94 -4.13 -3.74
CA GLU A 26 -8.56 -4.42 -4.15
C GLU A 26 -7.98 -3.37 -5.11
N GLU A 27 -8.81 -2.76 -5.98
CA GLU A 27 -8.35 -1.76 -6.95
C GLU A 27 -7.85 -0.52 -6.20
N THR A 28 -8.66 0.00 -5.27
CA THR A 28 -8.29 1.12 -4.41
C THR A 28 -6.99 0.85 -3.64
N VAL A 29 -6.81 -0.37 -3.11
CA VAL A 29 -5.59 -0.76 -2.38
C VAL A 29 -4.37 -0.77 -3.30
N ARG A 30 -4.52 -1.31 -4.51
CA ARG A 30 -3.45 -1.38 -5.50
C ARG A 30 -3.01 0.01 -5.95
N GLU A 31 -3.97 0.90 -6.22
CA GLU A 31 -3.69 2.28 -6.59
C GLU A 31 -2.90 3.01 -5.50
N ILE A 32 -3.30 2.86 -4.23
CA ILE A 32 -2.60 3.46 -3.09
C ILE A 32 -1.19 2.91 -2.95
N TYR A 33 -1.02 1.59 -3.07
CA TYR A 33 0.29 0.93 -2.98
C TYR A 33 1.25 1.41 -4.06
N GLU A 34 0.80 1.45 -5.31
CA GLU A 34 1.62 1.89 -6.45
C GLU A 34 1.93 3.39 -6.39
N ALA A 35 0.96 4.23 -5.99
CA ALA A 35 1.19 5.65 -5.80
C ALA A 35 2.25 5.91 -4.72
N ALA A 36 2.15 5.23 -3.57
CA ALA A 36 3.17 5.33 -2.53
C ALA A 36 4.54 4.82 -2.99
N GLY A 37 4.58 3.76 -3.81
CA GLY A 37 5.82 3.27 -4.43
C GLY A 37 6.48 4.31 -5.34
N ARG A 38 5.71 4.98 -6.20
CA ARG A 38 6.23 6.08 -7.05
C ARG A 38 6.74 7.24 -6.23
N ASP A 39 6.01 7.63 -5.18
CA ASP A 39 6.41 8.73 -4.30
C ASP A 39 7.70 8.40 -3.53
N ALA A 40 7.84 7.16 -3.05
CA ALA A 40 9.05 6.71 -2.38
C ALA A 40 10.25 6.71 -3.33
N MET A 41 10.08 6.29 -4.59
CA MET A 41 11.13 6.40 -5.61
C MET A 41 11.51 7.86 -5.89
N ALA A 42 10.53 8.76 -5.96
CA ALA A 42 10.78 10.18 -6.22
C ALA A 42 11.50 10.89 -5.07
N THR A 43 11.23 10.47 -3.83
CA THR A 43 11.77 11.12 -2.61
C THR A 43 12.97 10.39 -2.02
N GLY A 44 13.29 9.18 -2.52
CA GLY A 44 14.28 8.30 -1.90
C GLY A 44 13.84 7.77 -0.53
N ALA A 45 12.53 7.72 -0.26
CA ALA A 45 12.03 7.27 1.03
C ALA A 45 12.23 5.76 1.23
N SER A 46 12.47 5.37 2.49
CA SER A 46 12.58 3.96 2.87
C SER A 46 11.25 3.22 2.68
N ASP A 47 11.32 1.90 2.54
CA ASP A 47 10.14 1.03 2.45
C ASP A 47 9.23 1.13 3.68
N ASP A 48 9.79 1.35 4.88
CA ASP A 48 8.99 1.62 6.09
C ASP A 48 8.14 2.89 5.95
N THR A 49 8.74 3.97 5.44
CA THR A 49 8.05 5.23 5.18
C THR A 49 6.95 5.02 4.13
N ARG A 50 7.28 4.33 3.04
CA ARG A 50 6.33 3.95 1.99
C ARG A 50 5.13 3.19 2.58
N MET A 51 5.37 2.15 3.38
CA MET A 51 4.31 1.32 3.98
C MET A 51 3.48 2.05 5.02
N SER A 52 4.08 2.99 5.76
CA SER A 52 3.32 3.90 6.64
C SER A 52 2.37 4.79 5.82
N GLU A 53 2.84 5.36 4.71
CA GLU A 53 2.01 6.20 3.84
C GLU A 53 0.87 5.42 3.20
N VAL A 54 1.11 4.18 2.76
CA VAL A 54 0.05 3.29 2.25
C VAL A 54 -1.07 3.13 3.28
N ARG A 55 -0.73 2.78 4.52
CA ARG A 55 -1.74 2.59 5.59
C ARG A 55 -2.51 3.86 5.90
N LYS A 56 -1.84 5.02 5.94
CA LYS A 56 -2.48 6.32 6.15
C LYS A 56 -3.48 6.63 5.04
N ARG A 57 -3.09 6.43 3.78
CA ARG A 57 -3.95 6.67 2.60
C ARG A 57 -5.15 5.73 2.58
N MET A 58 -4.99 4.47 2.97
CA MET A 58 -6.12 3.55 3.12
C MET A 58 -7.11 4.01 4.20
N LEU A 59 -6.63 4.43 5.37
CA LEU A 59 -7.49 4.97 6.42
C LEU A 59 -8.24 6.23 5.95
N ALA A 60 -7.60 7.09 5.18
CA ALA A 60 -8.24 8.27 4.60
C ALA A 60 -9.31 7.92 3.56
N ALA A 61 -9.01 6.96 2.66
CA ALA A 61 -9.97 6.48 1.66
C ALA A 61 -11.22 5.89 2.31
N ALA A 62 -11.06 5.12 3.38
CA ALA A 62 -12.17 4.52 4.12
C ALA A 62 -13.05 5.53 4.88
N GLN A 63 -12.50 6.71 5.20
CA GLN A 63 -13.23 7.79 5.87
C GLN A 63 -13.97 8.73 4.89
N GLY A 64 -13.63 8.68 3.60
CA GLY A 64 -14.21 9.52 2.55
C GLY A 64 -15.31 8.85 1.72
N GLY A 65 -15.66 7.60 2.03
CA GLY A 65 -16.69 6.79 1.36
C GLY A 65 -18.05 6.82 2.06
#